data_AF-A0A7Z8QUU7-F1
#
_entry.id   AF-A0A7Z8QUU7-F1
#
_cell.length_a   1.000
_cell.length_b   1.000
_cell.length_c   1.000
_cell.angle_alpha   90.00
_cell.angle_beta   90.00
_cell.angle_gamma   90.00
#
_symmetry.space_group_name_H-M   'P 1'
#
loop_
_entity.id
_entity.type
_entity.pdbx_description
1 polymer ?
#
loop_
_entity_poly.entity_id
_entity_poly.type
_entity_poly.pdbx_seq_one_letter_code
_entity_poly.pdbx_strand_id
1 'polypeptide(L)'
;MTDGQNSDSATLNIEVTLPDSAITVELIIDNTDNNTSYTGTWKNSSGTSPWNGGSLYSSSGSTFRWNTDITTTGTYAVYAWWTYYHNRSTAAPYTIQHDSGTNIVSVNQRDQSLAGKWVYLGEYSFTASSAAFVELSSKNDNGTASADAIKLVKN
;
A
#
# COMPACT_ATOMS: atom_id res chain seq x y z
N MET A 1 75.88 -0.11 17.37
CA MET A 1 75.13 -1.27 17.89
C MET A 1 74.19 -0.69 18.92
N THR A 2 72.89 -0.55 18.73
CA THR A 2 71.85 -1.23 17.93
C THR A 2 70.72 -0.20 17.75
N ASP A 3 70.21 -0.04 16.53
CA ASP A 3 68.87 -0.51 16.11
C ASP A 3 67.75 0.35 16.73
N GLY A 4 67.09 1.25 15.99
CA GLY A 4 65.93 0.87 15.17
C GLY A 4 64.81 0.42 16.11
N GLN A 5 63.71 1.14 16.26
CA GLN A 5 62.49 0.85 15.50
C GLN A 5 61.56 2.07 15.59
N ASN A 6 61.22 2.60 14.42
CA ASN A 6 60.11 3.49 14.17
C ASN A 6 58.82 2.65 14.28
N SER A 7 58.04 2.78 15.35
CA SER A 7 56.75 2.08 15.43
C SER A 7 55.71 2.84 14.61
N ASP A 8 55.69 2.60 13.31
CA ASP A 8 54.57 2.96 12.45
C ASP A 8 53.32 2.25 12.98
N SER A 9 52.38 3.03 13.52
CA SER A 9 51.03 2.54 13.80
C SER A 9 50.30 2.40 12.47
N ALA A 10 50.37 1.22 11.87
CA ALA A 10 49.50 0.88 10.76
C ALA A 10 48.07 0.73 11.29
N THR A 11 47.23 1.74 11.08
CA THR A 11 45.79 1.61 11.22
C THR A 11 45.28 0.62 10.17
N LEU A 12 44.79 -0.53 10.61
CA LEU A 12 44.08 -1.47 9.75
C LEU A 12 42.67 -0.93 9.52
N ASN A 13 42.46 -0.28 8.38
CA ASN A 13 41.13 0.11 7.93
C ASN A 13 40.44 -1.15 7.39
N ILE A 14 39.76 -1.91 8.27
CA ILE A 14 38.84 -2.95 7.82
C ILE A 14 37.59 -2.23 7.29
N GLU A 15 37.55 -2.01 5.98
CA GLU A 15 36.29 -1.71 5.31
C GLU A 15 35.40 -2.95 5.39
N VAL A 16 34.52 -3.00 6.40
CA VAL A 16 33.42 -3.94 6.42
C VAL A 16 32.41 -3.45 5.39
N THR A 17 32.53 -3.91 4.14
CA THR A 17 31.46 -3.75 3.16
C THR A 17 30.31 -4.64 3.59
N LEU A 18 29.39 -4.10 4.39
CA LEU A 18 28.09 -4.73 4.60
C LEU A 18 27.44 -4.84 3.22
N PRO A 19 26.90 -6.00 2.81
CA PRO A 19 26.12 -6.05 1.58
C PRO A 19 24.99 -5.02 1.72
N ASP A 20 24.88 -4.13 0.74
CA ASP A 20 23.84 -3.12 0.65
C ASP A 20 22.49 -3.82 0.80
N SER A 21 21.96 -3.81 2.02
CA SER A 21 20.64 -4.33 2.28
C SER A 21 19.72 -3.29 1.69
N ALA A 22 19.26 -3.53 0.46
CA ALA A 22 18.32 -2.65 -0.22
C ALA A 22 17.18 -2.32 0.74
N ILE A 23 17.14 -1.08 1.23
CA ILE A 23 16.07 -0.59 2.07
C ILE A 23 14.82 -0.54 1.19
N THR A 24 13.95 -1.54 1.30
CA THR A 24 12.64 -1.52 0.66
C THR A 24 11.81 -0.44 1.35
N VAL A 25 11.39 0.57 0.58
CA VAL A 25 10.45 1.59 1.07
C VAL A 25 9.05 0.99 0.96
N GLU A 26 8.42 0.71 2.11
CA GLU A 26 7.05 0.22 2.21
C GLU A 26 6.16 1.28 2.87
N LEU A 27 5.00 1.53 2.27
CA LEU A 27 3.94 2.38 2.81
C LEU A 27 2.67 1.54 2.92
N ILE A 28 2.13 1.40 4.12
CA ILE A 28 0.84 0.75 4.37
C ILE A 28 -0.11 1.79 4.95
N ILE A 29 -1.34 1.82 4.45
CA ILE A 29 -2.38 2.71 4.95
C ILE A 29 -3.65 1.89 5.22
N ASP A 30 -4.06 1.83 6.48
CA ASP A 30 -5.27 1.18 6.96
C ASP A 30 -6.49 2.12 6.89
N ASN A 31 -7.72 1.58 6.91
CA ASN A 31 -8.94 2.38 6.90
C ASN A 31 -9.15 3.20 8.18
N THR A 32 -8.37 2.94 9.23
CA THR A 32 -8.39 3.72 10.48
C THR A 32 -7.32 4.81 10.54
N ASP A 33 -6.42 4.89 9.54
CA ASP A 33 -5.35 5.88 9.51
C ASP A 33 -5.85 7.28 9.15
N ASN A 34 -5.12 8.29 9.64
CA ASN A 34 -5.50 9.71 9.50
C ASN A 34 -5.42 10.25 8.06
N ASN A 35 -4.65 9.61 7.18
CA ASN A 35 -4.51 9.99 5.78
C ASN A 35 -5.59 9.35 4.88
N THR A 36 -6.75 9.04 5.45
CA THR A 36 -7.93 8.56 4.74
C THR A 36 -9.04 9.60 4.67
N SER A 37 -9.91 9.48 3.67
CA SER A 37 -11.14 10.26 3.56
C SER A 37 -12.22 9.47 2.85
N TYR A 38 -13.49 9.81 3.06
CA TYR A 38 -14.59 9.12 2.38
C TYR A 38 -15.78 10.04 2.11
N THR A 39 -16.59 9.65 1.13
CA THR A 39 -17.91 10.25 0.86
C THR A 39 -19.01 9.30 1.30
N GLY A 40 -20.23 9.82 1.47
CA GLY A 40 -21.40 9.01 1.79
C GLY A 40 -21.29 8.28 3.13
N THR A 41 -21.77 7.04 3.18
CA THR A 41 -21.83 6.25 4.42
C THR A 41 -21.04 4.96 4.26
N TRP A 42 -20.15 4.75 5.23
CA TRP A 42 -19.39 3.52 5.42
C TRP A 42 -19.70 2.95 6.80
N LYS A 43 -19.93 1.64 6.88
CA LYS A 43 -20.27 0.93 8.12
C LYS A 43 -19.20 -0.09 8.46
N ASN A 44 -19.02 -0.38 9.74
CA ASN A 44 -18.14 -1.46 10.17
C ASN A 44 -18.56 -2.79 9.55
N SER A 45 -17.60 -3.45 8.91
CA SER A 45 -17.75 -4.78 8.32
C SER A 45 -17.62 -5.86 9.39
N SER A 46 -18.42 -6.92 9.27
CA SER A 46 -18.23 -8.18 9.99
C SER A 46 -17.46 -9.23 9.17
N GLY A 47 -16.95 -8.86 8.00
CA GLY A 47 -16.12 -9.72 7.16
C GLY A 47 -14.84 -10.15 7.88
N THR A 48 -14.38 -11.36 7.61
CA THR A 48 -13.26 -11.98 8.32
C THR A 48 -11.91 -11.59 7.71
N SER A 49 -10.87 -11.70 8.54
CA SER A 49 -9.46 -11.45 8.19
C SER A 49 -9.18 -10.02 7.68
N PRO A 50 -9.62 -8.97 8.40
CA PRO A 50 -9.22 -7.62 8.06
C PRO A 50 -7.72 -7.43 8.26
N TRP A 51 -7.14 -6.47 7.56
CA TRP A 51 -5.82 -5.99 7.92
C TRP A 51 -5.95 -5.16 9.21
N ASN A 52 -5.06 -5.41 10.17
CA ASN A 52 -4.88 -4.63 11.39
C ASN A 52 -6.14 -4.01 12.05
N GLY A 53 -7.16 -4.82 12.36
CA GLY A 53 -8.33 -4.35 13.11
C GLY A 53 -9.64 -4.73 12.43
N GLY A 54 -10.24 -3.80 11.69
CA GLY A 54 -11.56 -4.00 11.09
C GLY A 54 -11.74 -3.17 9.84
N SER A 55 -12.45 -3.71 8.87
CA SER A 55 -12.75 -3.03 7.60
C SER A 55 -14.10 -2.32 7.63
N LEU A 56 -14.31 -1.47 6.63
CA LEU A 56 -15.59 -0.81 6.38
C LEU A 56 -16.25 -1.37 5.12
N TYR A 57 -17.57 -1.19 5.00
CA TYR A 57 -18.29 -1.49 3.77
C TYR A 57 -19.33 -0.44 3.40
N SER A 58 -19.62 -0.36 2.10
CA SER A 58 -20.68 0.48 1.53
C SER A 58 -21.28 -0.12 0.26
N SER A 59 -22.50 0.28 -0.09
CA SER A 59 -23.18 -0.03 -1.36
C SER A 59 -23.98 1.17 -1.89
N SER A 60 -23.68 2.38 -1.40
CA SER A 60 -24.50 3.58 -1.63
C SER A 60 -23.84 4.58 -2.57
N GLY A 61 -23.07 4.10 -3.55
CA GLY A 61 -22.33 4.98 -4.46
C GLY A 61 -21.29 5.88 -3.77
N SER A 62 -20.74 5.43 -2.65
CA SER A 62 -19.79 6.14 -1.81
C SER A 62 -18.35 5.87 -2.26
N THR A 63 -17.39 6.70 -1.86
CA THR A 63 -15.95 6.51 -2.10
C THR A 63 -15.19 6.43 -0.79
N PHE A 64 -14.11 5.64 -0.76
CA PHE A 64 -13.13 5.60 0.32
C PHE A 64 -11.75 5.80 -0.29
N ARG A 65 -10.99 6.76 0.21
CA ARG A 65 -9.72 7.20 -0.36
C ARG A 65 -8.62 7.08 0.68
N TRP A 66 -7.51 6.47 0.27
CA TRP A 66 -6.23 6.49 0.95
C TRP A 66 -5.32 7.49 0.22
N ASN A 67 -4.92 8.57 0.90
CA ASN A 67 -4.02 9.58 0.34
C ASN A 67 -2.59 9.12 0.61
N THR A 68 -1.80 8.92 -0.44
CA THR A 68 -0.46 8.34 -0.29
C THR A 68 0.57 9.41 -0.03
N ASP A 69 1.16 9.41 1.16
CA ASP A 69 2.26 10.31 1.53
C ASP A 69 3.60 9.82 0.95
N ILE A 70 3.75 9.87 -0.38
CA ILE A 70 4.97 9.43 -1.07
C ILE A 70 6.12 10.37 -0.69
N THR A 71 7.10 9.88 0.05
CA THR A 71 8.27 10.67 0.48
C THR A 71 9.48 10.52 -0.44
N THR A 72 9.49 9.48 -1.28
CA THR A 72 10.61 9.16 -2.16
C THR A 72 10.11 8.92 -3.57
N THR A 73 10.67 9.61 -4.56
CA THR A 73 10.34 9.37 -5.97
C THR A 73 10.77 7.96 -6.38
N GLY A 74 9.92 7.28 -7.15
CA GLY A 74 10.23 5.98 -7.72
C GLY A 74 9.02 5.24 -8.27
N THR A 75 9.24 4.00 -8.66
CA THR A 75 8.20 3.09 -9.11
C THR A 75 7.78 2.18 -7.96
N TYR A 76 6.47 2.08 -7.75
CA TYR A 76 5.89 1.33 -6.64
C TYR A 76 4.89 0.29 -7.14
N ALA A 77 5.01 -0.94 -6.63
CA ALA A 77 3.95 -1.94 -6.70
C ALA A 77 2.84 -1.58 -5.70
N VAL A 78 1.61 -1.48 -6.19
CA VAL A 78 0.41 -1.11 -5.41
C VAL A 78 -0.43 -2.36 -5.15
N TYR A 79 -0.87 -2.53 -3.91
CA TYR A 79 -1.71 -3.62 -3.44
C TYR A 79 -2.91 -3.09 -2.67
N ALA A 80 -3.98 -3.87 -2.61
CA ALA A 80 -5.11 -3.66 -1.71
C ALA A 80 -5.39 -4.92 -0.89
N TRP A 81 -5.98 -4.71 0.28
CA TRP A 81 -6.54 -5.73 1.16
C TRP A 81 -8.04 -5.47 1.32
N TRP A 82 -8.82 -6.52 1.53
CA TRP A 82 -10.23 -6.44 1.91
C TRP A 82 -10.68 -7.67 2.67
N THR A 83 -11.82 -7.56 3.35
CA THR A 83 -12.49 -8.73 3.96
C THR A 83 -13.47 -9.38 3.00
N TYR A 84 -13.52 -10.70 3.05
CA TYR A 84 -14.55 -11.46 2.34
C TYR A 84 -15.92 -11.24 3.00
N TYR A 85 -16.94 -11.11 2.17
CA TYR A 85 -18.33 -11.35 2.54
C TYR A 85 -19.11 -11.80 1.32
N HIS A 86 -20.14 -12.63 1.51
CA HIS A 86 -20.85 -13.27 0.38
C HIS A 86 -21.55 -12.28 -0.56
N ASN A 87 -21.77 -11.03 -0.13
CA ASN A 87 -22.40 -9.96 -0.92
C ASN A 87 -21.42 -8.86 -1.37
N ARG A 88 -20.10 -9.10 -1.31
CA ARG A 88 -19.12 -8.17 -1.85
C ARG A 88 -19.24 -8.03 -3.37
N SER A 89 -18.82 -6.89 -3.90
CA SER A 89 -18.78 -6.65 -5.34
C SER A 89 -17.79 -7.61 -5.99
N THR A 90 -18.15 -8.14 -7.17
CA THR A 90 -17.24 -8.95 -8.00
C THR A 90 -16.39 -8.11 -8.95
N ALA A 91 -16.57 -6.78 -8.94
CA ALA A 91 -15.86 -5.84 -9.80
C ALA A 91 -15.78 -4.47 -9.10
N ALA A 92 -15.21 -4.45 -7.89
CA ALA A 92 -15.03 -3.23 -7.11
C ALA A 92 -13.94 -2.37 -7.76
N PRO A 93 -14.24 -1.15 -8.23
CA PRO A 93 -13.27 -0.30 -8.91
C PRO A 93 -12.36 0.43 -7.90
N TYR A 94 -11.05 0.24 -8.09
CA TYR A 94 -9.99 1.02 -7.45
C TYR A 94 -9.40 1.99 -8.46
N THR A 95 -9.48 3.28 -8.18
CA THR A 95 -8.85 4.36 -8.93
C THR A 95 -7.49 4.67 -8.31
N ILE A 96 -6.41 4.58 -9.09
CA ILE A 96 -5.05 4.89 -8.68
C ILE A 96 -4.61 6.16 -9.41
N GLN A 97 -4.31 7.22 -8.66
CA GLN A 97 -3.71 8.45 -9.17
C GLN A 97 -2.19 8.38 -9.03
N HIS A 98 -1.48 8.53 -10.15
CA HIS A 98 -0.01 8.45 -10.23
C HIS A 98 0.53 9.49 -11.22
N ASP A 99 1.85 9.51 -11.48
CA ASP A 99 2.50 10.59 -12.25
C ASP A 99 2.01 10.70 -13.71
N SER A 100 1.55 9.59 -14.30
CA SER A 100 1.06 9.55 -15.69
C SER A 100 -0.45 9.76 -15.82
N GLY A 101 -1.15 10.05 -14.72
CA GLY A 101 -2.60 10.24 -14.70
C GLY A 101 -3.29 9.23 -13.78
N THR A 102 -4.38 8.66 -14.25
CA THR A 102 -5.24 7.79 -13.44
C THR A 102 -5.50 6.46 -14.13
N ASN A 103 -5.39 5.37 -13.38
CA ASN A 103 -5.77 4.03 -13.80
C ASN A 103 -6.91 3.50 -12.92
N ILE A 104 -7.84 2.73 -13.50
CA ILE A 104 -8.89 2.02 -12.76
C ILE A 104 -8.65 0.53 -12.87
N VAL A 105 -8.61 -0.14 -11.72
CA VAL A 105 -8.46 -1.60 -11.60
C VAL A 105 -9.69 -2.15 -10.88
N SER A 106 -10.43 -3.03 -11.55
CA SER A 106 -11.60 -3.69 -10.96
C SER A 106 -11.21 -5.03 -10.36
N VAL A 107 -11.54 -5.26 -9.09
CA VAL A 107 -11.20 -6.51 -8.38
C VAL A 107 -12.44 -7.24 -7.88
N ASN A 108 -12.36 -8.57 -7.80
CA ASN A 108 -13.41 -9.40 -7.24
C ASN A 108 -13.24 -9.53 -5.72
N GLN A 109 -13.92 -8.66 -4.96
CA GLN A 109 -13.85 -8.72 -3.49
C GLN A 109 -14.65 -9.87 -2.87
N ARG A 110 -15.47 -10.56 -3.67
CA ARG A 110 -16.21 -11.77 -3.26
C ARG A 110 -15.39 -13.05 -3.46
N ASP A 111 -14.21 -12.99 -4.05
CA ASP A 111 -13.36 -14.16 -4.17
C ASP A 111 -12.67 -14.46 -2.83
N GLN A 112 -13.05 -15.56 -2.19
CA GLN A 112 -12.43 -16.00 -0.94
C GLN A 112 -10.94 -16.30 -1.09
N SER A 113 -10.50 -16.68 -2.30
CA SER A 113 -9.10 -16.93 -2.57
C SER A 113 -8.28 -15.65 -2.69
N LEU A 114 -8.91 -14.46 -2.75
CA LEU A 114 -8.24 -13.16 -2.83
C LEU A 114 -8.35 -12.34 -1.55
N ALA A 115 -9.46 -12.46 -0.82
CA ALA A 115 -9.68 -11.71 0.42
C ALA A 115 -8.71 -12.12 1.55
N GLY A 116 -8.48 -11.21 2.50
CA GLY A 116 -7.63 -11.49 3.66
C GLY A 116 -6.14 -11.62 3.32
N LYS A 117 -5.69 -10.98 2.24
CA LYS A 117 -4.28 -10.87 1.84
C LYS A 117 -4.05 -9.69 0.89
N TRP A 118 -2.77 -9.35 0.67
CA TRP A 118 -2.36 -8.33 -0.28
C TRP A 118 -2.59 -8.79 -1.73
N VAL A 119 -3.47 -8.10 -2.45
CA VAL A 119 -3.75 -8.34 -3.87
C VAL A 119 -3.16 -7.22 -4.71
N TYR A 120 -2.35 -7.60 -5.69
CA TYR A 120 -1.66 -6.68 -6.59
C TYR A 120 -2.65 -5.96 -7.52
N LEU A 121 -2.53 -4.63 -7.62
CA LEU A 121 -3.34 -3.79 -8.49
C LEU A 121 -2.56 -3.30 -9.71
N GLY A 122 -1.25 -3.12 -9.57
CA GLY A 122 -0.40 -2.60 -10.64
C GLY A 122 0.86 -1.96 -10.10
N GLU A 123 1.67 -1.45 -11.03
CA GLU A 123 2.92 -0.77 -10.73
C GLU A 123 2.89 0.60 -11.40
N TYR A 124 3.25 1.64 -10.65
CA TYR A 124 3.12 3.02 -11.09
C TYR A 124 4.29 3.86 -10.59
N SER A 125 4.64 4.89 -11.36
CA SER A 125 5.62 5.90 -10.95
C SER A 125 4.96 6.99 -10.12
N PHE A 126 5.63 7.36 -9.04
CA PHE A 126 5.22 8.42 -8.13
C PHE A 126 6.38 9.37 -7.88
N THR A 127 6.08 10.66 -7.93
CA THR A 127 6.98 11.72 -7.51
C THR A 127 6.78 12.02 -6.02
N ALA A 128 7.85 12.24 -5.28
CA ALA A 128 7.79 12.64 -3.88
C ALA A 128 6.89 13.88 -3.69
N SER A 129 6.05 13.85 -2.65
CA SER A 129 5.07 14.89 -2.32
C SER A 129 4.00 15.13 -3.40
N SER A 130 3.84 14.22 -4.37
CA SER A 130 2.71 14.26 -5.30
C SER A 130 1.39 13.98 -4.58
N ALA A 131 0.29 14.55 -5.10
CA ALA A 131 -1.06 14.32 -4.58
C ALA A 131 -1.64 12.96 -5.05
N ALA A 132 -0.85 11.90 -4.88
CA ALA A 132 -1.23 10.54 -5.25
C ALA A 132 -2.22 9.94 -4.24
N PHE A 133 -3.09 9.06 -4.74
CA PHE A 133 -4.09 8.38 -3.92
C PHE A 133 -4.52 7.06 -4.56
N VAL A 134 -5.08 6.19 -3.73
CA VAL A 134 -5.90 5.06 -4.16
C VAL A 134 -7.32 5.30 -3.64
N GLU A 135 -8.32 5.16 -4.49
CA GLU A 135 -9.72 5.36 -4.13
C GLU A 135 -10.58 4.18 -4.55
N LEU A 136 -11.28 3.58 -3.59
CA LEU A 136 -12.28 2.57 -3.81
C LEU A 136 -13.66 3.23 -3.98
N SER A 137 -14.39 2.85 -5.03
CA SER A 137 -15.79 3.24 -5.21
C SER A 137 -16.76 2.10 -4.92
N SER A 138 -17.79 2.40 -4.13
CA SER A 138 -18.94 1.55 -3.87
C SER A 138 -20.07 1.80 -4.89
N LYS A 139 -19.85 2.63 -5.91
CA LYS A 139 -20.79 2.81 -7.04
C LYS A 139 -20.60 1.67 -8.02
N ASN A 140 -21.28 0.57 -7.74
CA ASN A 140 -21.32 -0.60 -8.60
C ASN A 140 -22.69 -1.27 -8.47
N ASP A 141 -23.09 -2.00 -9.51
CA ASP A 141 -24.41 -2.65 -9.59
C ASP A 141 -24.36 -4.12 -9.13
N ASN A 142 -23.26 -4.57 -8.50
CA ASN A 142 -22.99 -5.98 -8.24
C ASN A 142 -22.54 -6.33 -6.81
N GLY A 143 -22.68 -5.43 -5.83
CA GLY A 143 -22.55 -5.76 -4.42
C GLY A 143 -22.03 -4.62 -3.54
N THR A 144 -21.57 -4.98 -2.34
CA THR A 144 -20.93 -4.05 -1.41
C THR A 144 -19.44 -3.94 -1.69
N ALA A 145 -18.86 -2.75 -1.62
CA ALA A 145 -17.42 -2.57 -1.58
C ALA A 145 -16.93 -2.62 -0.13
N SER A 146 -15.75 -3.19 0.10
CA SER A 146 -15.05 -3.24 1.39
C SER A 146 -13.77 -2.41 1.32
N ALA A 147 -13.65 -1.41 2.19
CA ALA A 147 -12.43 -0.63 2.37
C ALA A 147 -11.71 -1.16 3.61
N ASP A 148 -10.45 -1.57 3.45
CA ASP A 148 -9.60 -2.09 4.53
C ASP A 148 -8.25 -1.38 4.45
N ALA A 149 -7.27 -1.95 3.75
CA ALA A 149 -5.94 -1.32 3.64
C ALA A 149 -5.40 -1.31 2.21
N ILE A 150 -4.45 -0.41 1.96
CA ILE A 150 -3.58 -0.44 0.79
C ILE A 150 -2.12 -0.61 1.20
N LYS A 151 -1.30 -1.08 0.26
CA LYS A 151 0.15 -1.14 0.42
C LYS A 151 0.86 -0.72 -0.85
N LEU A 152 1.91 0.08 -0.71
CA LEU A 152 2.82 0.47 -1.77
C LEU A 152 4.24 0.01 -1.41
N VAL A 153 4.90 -0.67 -2.33
CA VAL A 153 6.28 -1.16 -2.15
C VAL A 153 7.14 -0.60 -3.27
N LYS A 154 8.17 0.17 -2.92
CA LYS A 154 9.13 0.71 -3.91
C LYS A 154 10.01 -0.40 -4.46
N ASN A 155 10.15 -0.45 -5.77
CA ASN A 155 11.07 -1.34 -6.48
C ASN A 155 12.51 -0.82 -6.49
#